data_AF-A0A830CQE6-F1
#
_entry.id   AF-A0A830CQE6-F1
#
_cell.length_a   1.000
_cell.length_b   1.000
_cell.length_c   1.000
_cell.angle_alpha   90.00
_cell.angle_beta   90.00
_cell.angle_gamma   90.00
#
_symmetry.space_group_name_H-M   'P 1'
#
loop_
_entity.id
_entity.type
_entity.pdbx_description
1 polymer ?
#
loop_
_entity_poly.entity_id
_entity_poly.type
_entity_poly.pdbx_seq_one_letter_code
_entity_poly.pdbx_strand_id
1 'polypeptide(L)' 'MQPKPLKNLNGEICQIYGDTVGVGPNSDVFVACNECVFPICRACYEYERKDGNQSCPQCKIRYKRHQG' A
#
# COMPACT_ATOMS: atom_id res chain seq x y z
N MET A 1 -21.47 -4.08 2.02
CA MET A 1 -20.26 -4.36 1.21
C MET A 1 -19.26 -5.06 2.11
N GLN A 2 -18.96 -6.33 1.84
CA GLN A 2 -17.91 -7.05 2.57
C GLN A 2 -16.55 -6.49 2.13
N PRO A 3 -15.62 -6.17 3.04
CA PRO A 3 -14.24 -5.91 2.63
C PRO A 3 -13.72 -7.19 1.96
N LYS A 4 -13.16 -7.06 0.75
CA LYS A 4 -12.52 -8.18 0.06
C LYS A 4 -11.53 -8.82 1.06
N PRO A 5 -11.50 -10.16 1.19
CA PRO A 5 -10.54 -10.80 2.09
C PRO A 5 -9.15 -10.32 1.71
N LEU A 6 -8.51 -9.61 2.65
CA LEU A 6 -7.12 -9.20 2.55
C LEU A 6 -6.32 -10.50 2.52
N LYS A 7 -5.97 -10.93 1.31
CA LYS A 7 -5.12 -12.09 1.07
C LYS A 7 -3.83 -11.79 1.82
N ASN A 8 -3.58 -12.52 2.92
CA ASN A 8 -2.32 -12.64 3.64
C ASN A 8 -1.16 -11.83 3.01
N LEU A 9 -1.13 -10.51 3.24
CA LEU A 9 -0.07 -9.60 2.75
C LEU A 9 1.22 -9.72 3.61
N ASN A 10 1.20 -10.59 4.61
CA ASN A 10 2.30 -10.87 5.50
C ASN A 10 3.44 -11.55 4.70
N GLY A 11 4.47 -10.77 4.38
CA GLY A 11 5.60 -11.21 3.58
C GLY A 11 5.53 -10.82 2.10
N GLU A 12 4.59 -9.95 1.69
CA GLU A 12 4.62 -9.42 0.33
C GLU A 12 5.84 -8.53 0.11
N ILE A 13 6.39 -8.63 -1.10
CA ILE A 13 7.53 -7.85 -1.55
C ILE A 13 7.01 -6.60 -2.26
N CYS A 14 7.54 -5.44 -1.86
CA CYS A 14 7.31 -4.16 -2.49
C CYS A 14 7.65 -4.26 -3.98
N GLN A 15 6.65 -4.06 -4.84
CA GLN A 15 6.81 -4.21 -6.28
C GLN A 15 7.55 -3.04 -6.95
N ILE A 16 7.99 -2.05 -6.19
CA ILE A 16 8.78 -0.91 -6.69
C ILE A 16 10.27 -1.12 -6.46
N TYR A 17 10.69 -1.48 -5.23
CA TYR A 17 12.10 -1.63 -4.84
C TYR A 17 12.52 -3.07 -4.53
N GLY A 18 11.59 -4.01 -4.43
CA GLY A 18 11.90 -5.40 -4.07
C GLY A 18 12.13 -5.66 -2.58
N ASP A 19 11.94 -4.65 -1.72
CA ASP A 19 12.03 -4.78 -0.26
C ASP A 19 10.76 -5.37 0.36
N THR A 20 10.84 -5.94 1.57
CA THR A 20 9.65 -6.44 2.27
C THR A 20 8.69 -5.30 2.61
N VAL A 21 7.40 -5.48 2.32
CA VAL A 21 6.36 -4.55 2.78
C VAL A 21 6.28 -4.66 4.30
N GLY A 22 6.78 -3.62 4.99
CA GLY A 22 6.88 -3.60 6.44
C GLY A 22 5.55 -3.94 7.12
N VAL A 23 5.61 -4.91 8.04
CA VAL A 23 4.50 -5.27 8.92
C VAL A 23 4.53 -4.31 10.11
N GLY A 24 3.40 -3.68 10.43
CA GLY A 24 3.30 -2.79 11.58
C GLY A 24 3.55 -3.52 12.90
N PRO A 25 3.82 -2.79 14.00
CA PRO A 25 4.11 -3.39 15.31
C PRO A 25 3.00 -4.32 15.84
N ASN A 26 1.77 -4.20 15.33
CA ASN A 26 0.62 -5.02 15.72
C ASN A 26 0.35 -6.20 14.76
N SER A 27 1.28 -6.56 13.87
CA SER A 27 1.03 -7.47 12.74
C SER A 27 0.03 -6.96 11.69
N ASP A 28 -0.39 -5.69 11.77
CA ASP A 28 -1.21 -5.07 10.73
C ASP A 28 -0.37 -4.82 9.48
N VAL A 29 -0.81 -5.37 8.34
CA VAL A 29 -0.15 -5.11 7.06
C VAL A 29 -0.59 -3.77 6.51
N PHE A 30 0.38 -2.95 6.13
CA PHE A 30 0.13 -1.67 5.51
C PHE A 30 -0.47 -1.83 4.11
N VAL A 31 -1.70 -1.36 3.91
CA VAL A 31 -2.35 -1.32 2.59
C VAL A 31 -2.33 0.10 2.04
N ALA A 32 -1.45 0.34 1.07
CA ALA A 32 -1.31 1.62 0.38
C ALA A 32 -2.54 1.98 -0.47
N CYS A 33 -3.09 1.00 -1.18
CA CYS A 33 -4.24 1.18 -2.07
C CYS A 33 -5.33 0.17 -1.75
N ASN A 34 -6.47 0.65 -1.24
CA ASN A 34 -7.62 -0.22 -0.90
C ASN A 34 -8.38 -0.77 -2.13
N GLU A 35 -8.09 -0.26 -3.34
CA GLU A 35 -8.82 -0.63 -4.55
C GLU A 35 -8.26 -1.90 -5.19
N CYS A 36 -6.95 -1.91 -5.43
CA CYS A 36 -6.24 -3.04 -6.03
C CYS A 36 -5.32 -3.78 -5.05
N VAL A 37 -5.14 -3.27 -3.82
CA VAL A 37 -4.30 -3.88 -2.78
C VAL A 37 -2.88 -4.09 -3.29
N PHE A 38 -2.36 -3.12 -4.04
CA PHE A 38 -1.03 -3.23 -4.65
C PHE A 38 0.06 -3.18 -3.57
N PRO A 39 0.94 -4.19 -3.48
CA PRO A 39 1.93 -4.28 -2.42
C PRO A 39 3.10 -3.33 -2.66
N ILE A 40 3.15 -2.28 -1.84
CA ILE A 40 4.28 -1.34 -1.77
C ILE A 40 4.61 -1.05 -0.32
N CYS A 41 5.89 -0.81 -0.05
CA CYS A 41 6.32 -0.43 1.29
C CYS A 41 5.85 1.00 1.65
N ARG A 42 5.86 1.32 2.94
CA ARG A 42 5.45 2.64 3.45
C ARG A 42 6.27 3.77 2.84
N ALA A 43 7.58 3.57 2.65
CA ALA A 43 8.46 4.55 2.02
C ALA A 43 8.05 4.86 0.57
N CYS A 44 7.74 3.84 -0.23
CA CYS A 44 7.20 4.01 -1.58
C CYS A 44 5.88 4.78 -1.59
N TYR A 45 4.97 4.42 -0.69
CA TYR A 45 3.69 5.10 -0.58
C TYR A 45 3.84 6.57 -0.23
N GLU A 46 4.70 6.90 0.74
CA GLU A 46 4.98 8.27 1.14
C GLU A 46 5.65 9.07 0.02
N TYR A 47 6.62 8.48 -0.68
CA TYR A 47 7.25 9.07 -1.86
C TYR A 47 6.21 9.39 -2.95
N GLU A 48 5.39 8.40 -3.33
CA GLU A 48 4.39 8.61 -4.39
C GLU A 48 3.35 9.67 -3.99
N ARG A 49 3.06 9.85 -2.68
CA ARG A 49 2.16 10.89 -2.18
C ARG A 49 2.77 12.29 -2.09
N LYS A 50 4.05 12.40 -1.75
CA LYS A 50 4.75 13.69 -1.56
C LYS A 50 5.36 14.20 -2.86
N ASP A 51 6.06 13.32 -3.58
CA ASP A 51 6.91 13.65 -4.72
C ASP A 51 6.40 13.04 -6.05
N GLY A 52 5.60 11.97 -5.99
CA GLY A 52 5.05 11.28 -7.17
C GLY A 52 3.68 11.76 -7.65
N ASN A 53 2.93 10.88 -8.32
CA ASN A 53 1.63 11.19 -8.93
C ASN A 53 0.46 11.17 -7.94
N GLN A 54 0.73 10.98 -6.65
CA GLN A 54 -0.26 10.88 -5.59
C GLN A 54 -1.33 9.79 -5.83
N SER A 55 -0.99 8.79 -6.65
CA SER A 55 -1.90 7.74 -7.10
C SER A 55 -1.23 6.38 -7.08
N CYS A 56 -2.04 5.32 -7.04
CA CYS A 56 -1.52 3.96 -7.05
C CYS A 56 -0.78 3.69 -8.37
N PRO A 57 0.45 3.14 -8.34
CA PRO A 57 1.21 2.86 -9.56
C PRO A 57 0.53 1.80 -10.45
N GLN A 58 -0.29 0.91 -9.87
CA GLN A 58 -1.00 -0.16 -10.59
C GLN A 58 -2.33 0.31 -11.20
N CYS A 59 -3.25 0.81 -10.38
CA CYS A 59 -4.60 1.17 -10.85
C CYS A 59 -4.77 2.65 -11.18
N LYS A 60 -3.75 3.48 -10.94
CA LYS A 60 -3.74 4.95 -11.16
C LYS A 60 -4.83 5.71 -10.40
N ILE A 61 -5.50 5.07 -9.44
CA ILE A 61 -6.48 5.74 -8.57
C ILE A 61 -5.72 6.57 -7.54
N ARG A 62 -6.13 7.84 -7.38
CA ARG A 62 -5.54 8.76 -6.41
C ARG A 62 -5.65 8.18 -5.00
N TYR A 63 -4.56 8.23 -4.22
CA TYR A 63 -4.60 7.75 -2.85
C TYR A 63 -5.64 8.53 -2.04
N LYS A 64 -6.53 7.80 -1.37
CA LYS A 64 -7.47 8.40 -0.43
C LYS A 64 -6.67 8.96 0.75
N ARG A 65 -7.09 10.12 1.27
CA ARG A 65 -6.55 10.61 2.54
C ARG A 65 -6.93 9.58 3.60
N HIS A 66 -5.95 8.89 4.18
CA HIS A 66 -6.17 8.26 5.48
C HIS A 66 -6.51 9.42 6.42
N GLN A 67 -7.70 9.39 7.01
CA GLN A 67 -8.11 10.40 7.98
C GLN A 67 -7.03 10.50 9.06
N GLY A 68 -6.65 11.73 9.38
CA GLY A 68 -5.87 12.03 10.58
C GLY A 68 -6.72 11.83 11.83
#